data_AF-A0A2X3JBJ4-F1
#
_entry.id   AF-A0A2X3JBJ4-F1
#
_cell.length_a   1.000
_cell.length_b   1.000
_cell.length_c   1.000
_cell.angle_alpha   90.00
_cell.angle_beta   90.00
_cell.angle_gamma   90.00
#
_symmetry.space_group_name_H-M   'P 1'
#
loop_
_entity.id
_entity.type
_entity.pdbx_description
1 polymer ?
#
loop_
_entity_poly.entity_id
_entity_poly.type
_entity_poly.pdbx_seq_one_letter_code
_entity_poly.pdbx_strand_id
1 'polypeptide(L)'
;MIARNDSALGLFNGDIGIALDRGQGTRVWFAMPDGNIKSVQPSRLPEHETTWAMTVHKSQGSEFDHAALILPSQRTPVVTRELVYTAVTRARRRLSLYADERILSAAIATRTERRSGLAALFSSREINVIAGCDARVLRMSHPTIFIAYPKSAINTLDLRW
;
A
#
# COMPACT_ATOMS: atom_id res chain seq x y z
N MET A 1 4.44 9.70 -3.88
CA MET A 1 3.85 9.31 -2.59
C MET A 1 4.82 9.66 -1.50
N ILE A 2 4.33 10.21 -0.39
CA ILE A 2 5.14 10.58 0.76
C ILE A 2 5.55 9.31 1.53
N ALA A 3 6.82 9.22 1.89
CA ALA A 3 7.41 8.09 2.60
C ALA A 3 7.55 8.33 4.12
N ARG A 4 7.59 9.58 4.57
CA ARG A 4 7.64 9.96 5.99
C ARG A 4 6.73 11.14 6.28
N ASN A 5 6.12 11.11 7.47
CA ASN A 5 5.25 12.18 7.94
C ASN A 5 6.02 13.51 8.05
N ASP A 6 5.37 14.59 7.65
CA ASP A 6 5.82 15.96 7.82
C ASP A 6 4.67 16.80 8.40
N SER A 7 4.76 17.09 9.70
CA SER A 7 3.73 17.84 10.44
C SER A 7 3.63 19.29 10.00
N ALA A 8 4.73 19.91 9.53
CA ALA A 8 4.73 21.30 9.09
C ALA A 8 3.95 21.46 7.78
N LEU A 9 4.04 20.45 6.90
CA LEU A 9 3.27 20.37 5.68
C LEU A 9 1.94 19.66 5.85
N GLY A 10 1.66 19.05 7.00
CA GLY A 10 0.46 18.25 7.23
C GLY A 10 0.35 17.10 6.22
N LEU A 11 1.49 16.56 5.77
CA LEU A 11 1.57 15.44 4.85
C LEU A 11 1.96 14.18 5.63
N PHE A 12 1.29 13.08 5.36
CA PHE A 12 1.49 11.81 6.06
C PHE A 12 2.02 10.73 5.12
N ASN A 13 2.66 9.72 5.69
CA ASN A 13 3.15 8.56 4.96
C ASN A 13 1.97 7.86 4.26
N GLY A 14 2.10 7.67 2.95
CA GLY A 14 1.03 7.17 2.10
C GLY A 14 0.29 8.25 1.31
N ASP A 15 0.48 9.54 1.61
CA ASP A 15 -0.19 10.61 0.85
C ASP A 15 0.29 10.64 -0.60
N ILE A 16 -0.66 10.70 -1.52
CA ILE A 16 -0.43 10.69 -2.96
C ILE A 16 -0.59 12.11 -3.49
N GLY A 17 0.50 12.65 -4.03
CA GLY A 17 0.53 13.93 -4.73
C GLY A 17 0.76 13.74 -6.21
N ILE A 18 0.18 14.62 -7.03
CA ILE A 18 0.37 14.65 -8.48
C ILE A 18 1.31 15.81 -8.83
N ALA A 19 2.46 15.50 -9.43
CA ALA A 19 3.37 16.50 -9.96
C ALA A 19 2.87 16.99 -11.33
N LEU A 20 2.62 18.28 -11.45
CA LEU A 20 2.12 18.89 -12.69
C LEU A 20 2.49 20.38 -12.73
N ASP A 21 2.71 20.89 -13.94
CA ASP A 21 2.89 22.31 -14.20
C ASP A 21 1.56 22.93 -14.68
N ARG A 22 1.18 24.07 -14.11
CA ARG A 22 -0.01 24.85 -14.52
C ARG A 22 0.35 26.23 -15.08
N GLY A 23 1.58 26.42 -15.56
CA GLY A 23 2.08 27.68 -16.13
C GLY A 23 2.81 28.58 -15.13
N GLN A 24 3.07 28.11 -13.91
CA GLN A 24 3.81 28.83 -12.86
C GLN A 24 5.02 28.03 -12.36
N GLY A 25 5.43 27.01 -13.13
CA GLY A 25 6.44 26.05 -12.75
C GLY A 25 5.83 24.79 -12.12
N THR A 26 6.64 23.74 -12.06
CA THR A 26 6.24 22.43 -11.55
C THR A 26 5.91 22.50 -10.05
N ARG A 27 4.72 22.03 -9.69
CA ARG A 27 4.26 21.88 -8.30
C ARG A 27 3.67 20.50 -8.09
N VAL A 28 3.63 20.06 -6.83
CA VAL A 28 2.97 18.81 -6.44
C VAL A 28 1.70 19.13 -5.68
N TRP A 29 0.60 18.54 -6.12
CA TRP A 29 -0.75 18.82 -5.64
C TRP A 29 -1.30 17.65 -4.86
N PHE A 30 -1.76 17.90 -3.65
CA PHE A 30 -2.32 16.92 -2.71
C PHE A 30 -3.78 17.24 -2.45
N ALA A 31 -4.64 16.22 -2.47
CA ALA A 31 -6.01 16.32 -1.99
C ALA A 31 -6.00 16.11 -0.47
N MET A 32 -6.41 17.13 0.28
CA MET A 32 -6.44 17.11 1.73
C MET A 32 -7.77 16.51 2.25
N PRO A 33 -7.81 15.97 3.48
CA PRO A 33 -9.03 15.36 4.05
C PRO A 33 -10.22 16.34 4.19
N ASP A 34 -9.94 17.64 4.30
CA ASP A 34 -10.94 18.71 4.35
C ASP A 34 -11.51 19.08 2.95
N GLY A 35 -11.07 18.38 1.90
CA GLY A 35 -11.47 18.63 0.52
C GLY A 35 -10.65 19.71 -0.19
N ASN A 36 -9.74 20.38 0.51
CA ASN A 36 -8.89 21.40 -0.10
C ASN A 36 -7.76 20.78 -0.92
N ILE A 37 -7.26 21.52 -1.91
CA ILE A 37 -6.07 21.12 -2.68
C ILE A 37 -4.88 21.93 -2.19
N LYS A 38 -3.88 21.23 -1.65
CA LYS A 38 -2.62 21.83 -1.22
C LYS A 38 -1.56 21.68 -2.29
N SER A 39 -0.88 22.77 -2.64
CA SER A 39 0.26 22.72 -3.57
C SER A 39 1.58 22.95 -2.84
N VAL A 40 2.57 22.11 -3.14
CA VAL A 40 3.90 22.15 -2.52
C VAL A 40 4.96 22.24 -3.63
N GLN A 41 6.00 23.03 -3.41
CA GLN A 41 7.16 23.06 -4.30
C GLN A 41 7.94 21.74 -4.20
N PRO A 42 8.44 21.17 -5.30
CA PRO A 42 9.19 19.91 -5.27
C PRO A 42 10.34 19.89 -4.26
N SER A 43 11.07 21.01 -4.13
CA SER A 43 12.19 21.18 -3.19
C SER A 43 11.79 21.14 -1.71
N ARG A 44 10.50 21.28 -1.39
CA ARG A 44 9.97 21.23 -0.02
C ARG A 44 9.33 19.89 0.32
N LEU A 45 9.24 18.96 -0.62
CA LEU A 45 8.67 17.66 -0.31
C LEU A 45 9.56 16.92 0.69
N PRO A 46 8.97 16.28 1.72
CA PRO A 46 9.70 15.32 2.53
C PRO A 46 10.09 14.11 1.67
N GLU A 47 10.73 13.11 2.29
CA GLU A 47 11.08 11.86 1.61
C GLU A 47 9.88 11.29 0.84
N HIS A 48 10.05 11.00 -0.44
CA HIS A 48 8.98 10.59 -1.34
C HIS A 48 9.47 9.63 -2.42
N GLU A 49 8.55 8.84 -2.95
CA GLU A 49 8.80 7.87 -4.02
C GLU A 49 7.75 7.98 -5.13
N THR A 50 8.09 7.51 -6.33
CA THR A 50 7.15 7.38 -7.45
C THR A 50 6.11 6.30 -7.11
N THR A 51 4.83 6.54 -7.44
CA THR A 51 3.71 5.66 -7.03
C THR A 51 2.79 5.26 -8.20
N TRP A 52 3.38 4.82 -9.31
CA TRP A 52 2.60 4.14 -10.36
C TRP A 52 2.14 2.74 -9.92
N ALA A 53 2.99 2.12 -9.10
CA ALA A 53 2.80 0.85 -8.45
C ALA A 53 3.14 1.04 -6.98
N MET A 54 2.33 0.51 -6.09
CA MET A 54 2.57 0.49 -4.65
C MET A 54 2.55 -0.94 -4.13
N THR A 55 2.94 -1.16 -2.89
CA THR A 55 2.75 -2.49 -2.30
C THR A 55 1.36 -2.66 -1.74
N VAL A 56 0.87 -3.90 -1.66
CA VAL A 56 -0.39 -4.20 -0.95
C VAL A 56 -0.35 -3.65 0.48
N HIS A 57 0.80 -3.76 1.15
CA HIS A 57 1.02 -3.17 2.48
C HIS A 57 0.89 -1.64 2.49
N LYS A 58 1.47 -0.93 1.51
CA LYS A 58 1.36 0.53 1.40
C LYS A 58 -0.04 1.00 0.98
N SER A 59 -0.87 0.12 0.42
CA SER A 59 -2.27 0.41 0.08
C SER A 59 -3.26 0.27 1.25
N GLN A 60 -2.79 -0.15 2.43
CA GLN A 60 -3.67 -0.42 3.57
C GLN A 60 -4.37 0.86 4.04
N GLY A 61 -5.71 0.81 4.15
CA GLY A 61 -6.53 1.97 4.49
C GLY A 61 -6.95 2.83 3.29
N SER A 62 -6.35 2.62 2.11
CA SER A 62 -6.78 3.26 0.85
C SER A 62 -7.73 2.37 0.06
N GLU A 63 -8.59 2.96 -0.76
CA GLU A 63 -9.47 2.21 -1.67
C GLU A 63 -9.52 2.90 -3.02
N PHE A 64 -9.73 2.11 -4.08
CA PHE A 64 -9.69 2.57 -5.46
C PHE A 64 -10.92 2.07 -6.21
N ASP A 65 -11.47 2.88 -7.12
CA ASP A 65 -12.58 2.46 -7.97
C ASP A 65 -12.22 1.20 -8.77
N HIS A 66 -10.99 1.15 -9.28
CA HIS A 66 -10.40 -0.01 -9.95
C HIS A 66 -9.01 -0.28 -9.39
N ALA A 67 -8.77 -1.53 -8.98
CA ALA A 67 -7.46 -2.03 -8.59
C ALA A 67 -6.97 -3.13 -9.55
N ALA A 68 -5.66 -3.15 -9.80
CA ALA A 68 -4.97 -4.24 -10.49
C ALA A 68 -3.94 -4.89 -9.55
N LEU A 69 -4.11 -6.18 -9.27
CA LEU A 69 -3.16 -6.97 -8.48
C LEU A 69 -2.22 -7.75 -9.40
N ILE A 70 -0.92 -7.64 -9.17
CA ILE A 70 0.10 -8.40 -9.88
C ILE A 70 0.81 -9.32 -8.89
N LEU A 71 0.76 -10.63 -9.14
CA LEU A 71 1.51 -11.62 -8.39
C LEU A 71 2.80 -12.00 -9.15
N PRO A 72 3.90 -12.30 -8.43
CA PRO A 72 5.12 -12.79 -9.07
C PRO A 72 4.88 -14.15 -9.74
N SER A 73 5.65 -14.47 -10.78
CA SER A 73 5.61 -15.78 -11.44
C SER A 73 6.21 -16.90 -10.59
N GLN A 74 6.98 -16.57 -9.56
CA GLN A 74 7.61 -17.51 -8.65
C GLN A 74 6.97 -17.45 -7.25
N ARG A 75 6.93 -18.59 -6.56
CA ARG A 75 6.42 -18.66 -5.18
C ARG A 75 7.35 -17.89 -4.25
N THR A 76 6.75 -17.13 -3.36
CA THR A 76 7.45 -16.38 -2.30
C THR A 76 6.66 -16.48 -1.00
N PRO A 77 7.31 -16.57 0.16
CA PRO A 77 6.62 -16.62 1.46
C PRO A 77 5.80 -15.36 1.76
N VAL A 78 6.03 -14.26 1.03
CA VAL A 78 5.28 -13.00 1.20
C VAL A 78 3.86 -13.10 0.62
N VAL A 79 3.65 -13.93 -0.41
CA VAL A 79 2.36 -14.04 -1.10
C VAL A 79 1.48 -15.06 -0.38
N THR A 80 0.65 -14.55 0.52
CA THR A 80 -0.26 -15.33 1.38
C THR A 80 -1.73 -15.01 1.12
N ARG A 81 -2.63 -15.81 1.70
CA ARG A 81 -4.07 -15.61 1.64
C ARG A 81 -4.48 -14.22 2.11
N GLU A 82 -3.92 -13.76 3.24
CA GLU A 82 -4.23 -12.44 3.80
C GLU A 82 -3.77 -11.31 2.88
N LEU A 83 -2.62 -11.45 2.20
CA LEU A 83 -2.14 -10.46 1.23
C LEU A 83 -3.11 -10.37 0.03
N VAL A 84 -3.49 -11.51 -0.55
CA VAL A 84 -4.45 -11.54 -1.67
C VAL A 84 -5.81 -10.96 -1.24
N TYR A 85 -6.32 -11.36 -0.07
CA TYR A 85 -7.56 -10.82 0.49
C TYR A 85 -7.50 -9.30 0.62
N THR A 86 -6.40 -8.78 1.19
CA THR A 86 -6.23 -7.35 1.40
C THR A 86 -6.25 -6.61 0.07
N ALA A 87 -5.50 -7.10 -0.93
CA ALA A 87 -5.46 -6.53 -2.27
C ALA A 87 -6.85 -6.54 -2.96
N VAL A 88 -7.62 -7.62 -2.82
CA VAL A 88 -8.99 -7.71 -3.37
C VAL A 88 -9.88 -6.63 -2.74
N THR A 89 -9.85 -6.47 -1.42
CA THR A 89 -10.67 -5.46 -0.72
C THR A 89 -10.26 -4.01 -0.98
N ARG A 90 -9.14 -3.75 -1.67
CA ARG A 90 -8.78 -2.39 -2.10
C ARG A 90 -9.62 -1.92 -3.30
N ALA A 91 -10.23 -2.83 -4.05
CA ALA A 91 -11.12 -2.51 -5.17
C ALA A 91 -12.54 -2.21 -4.68
N ARG A 92 -13.05 -1.01 -4.97
CA ARG A 92 -14.44 -0.64 -4.70
C ARG A 92 -15.42 -1.20 -5.72
N ARG A 93 -15.03 -1.23 -6.99
CA ARG A 93 -15.94 -1.59 -8.11
C ARG A 93 -15.36 -2.63 -9.04
N ARG A 94 -14.07 -2.54 -9.38
CA ARG A 94 -13.45 -3.40 -10.38
C ARG A 94 -12.09 -3.90 -9.91
N LEU A 95 -11.81 -5.17 -10.19
CA LEU A 95 -10.54 -5.81 -9.92
C LEU A 95 -10.01 -6.44 -11.20
N SER A 96 -8.73 -6.21 -11.51
CA SER A 96 -7.97 -6.98 -12.49
C SER A 96 -6.89 -7.77 -11.77
N LEU A 97 -6.72 -9.04 -12.13
CA LEU A 97 -5.76 -9.93 -11.50
C LEU A 97 -4.79 -10.47 -12.56
N TYR A 98 -3.50 -10.24 -12.35
CA TYR A 98 -2.42 -10.72 -13.18
C TYR A 98 -1.59 -11.71 -12.36
N ALA A 99 -1.89 -12.99 -12.51
CA ALA A 99 -1.26 -14.06 -11.76
C ALA A 99 -1.33 -15.38 -12.52
N ASP A 100 -0.32 -16.21 -12.35
CA ASP A 100 -0.43 -17.63 -12.71
C ASP A 100 -1.39 -18.34 -11.75
N GLU A 101 -2.28 -19.16 -12.30
CA GLU A 101 -3.29 -19.91 -11.51
C GLU A 101 -2.63 -20.76 -10.40
N ARG A 102 -1.47 -21.35 -10.70
CA ARG A 102 -0.70 -22.15 -9.74
C ARG A 102 -0.16 -21.32 -8.57
N ILE A 103 0.21 -20.06 -8.83
CA ILE A 103 0.72 -19.15 -7.80
C ILE A 103 -0.44 -18.63 -6.96
N LEU A 104 -1.53 -18.22 -7.58
CA LEU A 104 -2.73 -17.79 -6.87
C LEU A 104 -3.30 -18.90 -5.98
N SER A 105 -3.40 -20.12 -6.49
CA SER A 105 -3.90 -21.27 -5.71
C SER A 105 -3.00 -21.57 -4.52
N ALA A 106 -1.68 -21.49 -4.70
CA ALA A 106 -0.73 -21.65 -3.60
C ALA A 106 -0.87 -20.52 -2.57
N ALA A 107 -1.00 -19.27 -3.02
CA ALA A 107 -1.21 -18.11 -2.15
C ALA A 107 -2.45 -18.27 -1.27
N ILE A 108 -3.57 -18.70 -1.87
CA ILE A 108 -4.83 -18.95 -1.17
C ILE A 108 -4.68 -20.10 -0.18
N ALA A 109 -3.88 -21.13 -0.47
CA ALA A 109 -3.62 -22.22 0.47
C ALA A 109 -2.70 -21.81 1.64
N THR A 110 -1.77 -20.86 1.44
CA THR A 110 -0.80 -20.42 2.44
C THR A 110 -1.37 -19.34 3.37
N ARG A 111 -1.53 -19.67 4.65
CA ARG A 111 -1.88 -18.70 5.69
C ARG A 111 -0.63 -18.00 6.24
N THR A 112 -0.74 -16.72 6.54
CA THR A 112 0.33 -15.97 7.22
C THR A 112 0.58 -16.54 8.62
N GLU A 113 1.83 -16.95 8.90
CA GLU A 113 2.22 -17.38 10.23
C GLU A 113 2.28 -16.20 11.20
N ARG A 114 1.59 -16.30 12.33
CA ARG A 114 1.65 -15.32 13.41
C ARG A 114 2.42 -15.90 14.58
N ARG A 115 3.61 -15.37 14.83
CA ARG A 115 4.43 -15.74 15.99
C ARG A 115 4.22 -14.69 17.07
N SER A 116 3.35 -15.00 18.04
CA SER A 116 3.13 -14.17 19.21
C SER A 116 2.86 -15.04 20.44
N GLY A 117 3.23 -14.55 21.62
CA GLY A 117 2.91 -15.21 22.89
C GLY A 117 1.43 -15.09 23.28
N LEU A 118 0.66 -14.22 22.62
CA LEU A 118 -0.73 -13.92 23.00
C LEU A 118 -1.62 -15.16 23.02
N ALA A 119 -1.49 -16.05 22.04
CA ALA A 119 -2.30 -17.28 22.01
C ALA A 119 -2.01 -18.18 23.21
N ALA A 120 -0.73 -18.30 23.60
CA ALA A 120 -0.33 -19.06 24.78
C ALA A 120 -0.82 -18.36 26.06
N LEU A 121 -0.63 -17.04 26.17
CA LEU A 121 -1.06 -16.23 27.31
C LEU A 121 -2.56 -16.30 27.56
N PHE A 122 -3.40 -16.27 26.51
CA PHE A 122 -4.85 -16.41 26.65
C PHE A 122 -5.30 -17.87 26.92
N SER A 123 -4.44 -18.86 26.64
CA SER A 123 -4.71 -20.27 26.93
C SER A 123 -4.35 -20.65 28.37
N SER A 124 -3.38 -19.96 28.97
CA SER A 124 -3.04 -20.05 30.39
C SER A 124 -3.94 -19.11 31.20
N ARG A 125 -4.94 -19.66 31.91
CA ARG A 125 -5.71 -18.90 32.91
C ARG A 125 -4.81 -18.53 34.10
N GLU A 126 -4.11 -17.42 33.98
CA GLU A 126 -3.68 -16.53 35.07
C GLU A 126 -3.13 -15.25 34.43
N ILE A 127 -3.97 -14.23 34.28
CA ILE A 127 -3.55 -12.91 33.78
C ILE A 127 -2.90 -12.17 34.94
N ASN A 128 -1.59 -12.34 35.11
CA ASN A 128 -0.75 -11.37 35.80
C ASN A 128 -0.10 -10.48 34.74
N VAL A 129 -0.60 -9.25 34.63
CA VAL A 129 -0.05 -8.21 33.76
C VAL A 129 1.33 -7.82 34.29
N ILE A 130 2.41 -8.26 33.64
CA ILE A 130 3.74 -7.67 33.83
C ILE A 130 4.39 -7.39 32.48
N ALA A 131 4.85 -6.14 32.39
CA ALA A 131 5.38 -5.44 31.23
C ALA A 131 6.75 -5.94 30.76
N GLY A 132 7.05 -5.67 29.48
CA GLY A 132 8.41 -5.69 28.93
C GLY A 132 8.57 -6.64 27.75
N CYS A 133 8.23 -6.20 26.54
CA CYS A 133 8.58 -6.91 25.31
C CYS A 133 9.55 -6.04 24.50
N ASP A 134 10.81 -6.48 24.44
CA ASP A 134 11.84 -5.89 23.59
C ASP A 134 11.72 -6.51 22.18
N ALA A 135 11.09 -5.78 21.26
CA ALA A 135 10.82 -6.24 19.91
C ALA A 135 11.94 -5.79 18.96
N ARG A 136 12.86 -6.71 18.63
CA ARG A 136 13.77 -6.50 17.47
C ARG A 136 12.98 -6.57 16.17
N VAL A 137 12.89 -5.43 15.50
CA VAL A 137 12.32 -5.26 14.16
C VAL A 137 13.27 -5.86 13.12
N LEU A 138 12.93 -7.03 12.58
CA LEU A 138 13.55 -7.55 11.36
C LEU A 138 12.92 -6.84 10.15
N ARG A 139 13.69 -5.94 9.51
CA ARG A 139 13.34 -5.36 8.20
C ARG A 139 13.42 -6.47 7.13
N MET A 140 12.30 -6.76 6.47
CA MET A 140 12.27 -7.48 5.21
C MET A 140 11.91 -6.51 4.07
N SER A 141 12.82 -6.39 3.10
CA SER A 141 12.70 -5.52 1.93
C SER A 141 12.48 -6.35 0.67
N HIS A 142 11.24 -6.49 0.18
CA HIS A 142 10.88 -6.81 -1.23
C HIS A 142 9.39 -6.47 -1.49
N PRO A 143 9.04 -5.71 -2.54
CA PRO A 143 7.67 -5.26 -2.79
C PRO A 143 6.82 -6.25 -3.62
N THR A 144 5.62 -6.58 -3.16
CA THR A 144 4.53 -7.13 -4.01
C THR A 144 3.78 -5.96 -4.64
N ILE A 145 3.69 -5.90 -5.98
CA ILE A 145 3.18 -4.74 -6.72
C ILE A 145 1.65 -4.75 -6.86
N PHE A 146 1.05 -3.63 -6.53
CA PHE A 146 -0.36 -3.28 -6.65
C PHE A 146 -0.43 -2.00 -7.51
N ILE A 147 -1.17 -2.04 -8.61
CA ILE A 147 -1.33 -0.89 -9.51
C ILE A 147 -2.76 -0.37 -9.33
N ALA A 148 -2.88 0.90 -8.97
CA ALA A 148 -4.16 1.60 -8.90
C ALA A 148 -4.18 2.74 -9.91
N TYR A 149 -5.27 2.86 -10.67
CA TYR A 149 -5.45 3.94 -11.63
C TYR A 149 -6.34 5.04 -11.06
N PRO A 150 -5.91 6.31 -10.99
CA PRO A 150 -6.79 7.42 -10.69
C PRO A 150 -7.71 7.74 -11.87
N LYS A 151 -8.96 8.11 -11.54
CA LYS A 151 -10.08 8.36 -12.47
C LYS A 151 -9.79 9.38 -13.58
N SER A 152 -8.81 10.28 -13.39
CA SER A 152 -8.45 11.35 -14.34
C SER A 152 -7.50 10.93 -15.45
N ALA A 153 -6.91 9.73 -15.41
CA ALA A 153 -5.90 9.28 -16.38
C ALA A 153 -6.46 8.41 -17.53
N ILE A 154 -7.76 8.16 -17.56
CA ILE A 154 -8.39 7.21 -18.51
C ILE A 154 -8.49 7.79 -19.94
N ASN A 155 -8.43 9.11 -20.13
CA ASN A 155 -8.68 9.74 -21.43
C ASN A 155 -7.42 9.98 -22.29
N THR A 156 -6.24 9.47 -21.94
CA THR A 156 -4.99 9.85 -22.67
C THR A 156 -4.04 8.70 -23.00
N LEU A 157 -4.42 7.44 -22.78
CA LEU A 157 -3.61 6.28 -23.18
C LEU A 157 -4.29 5.49 -24.29
N ASP A 158 -4.07 5.94 -25.54
CA ASP A 158 -4.17 5.10 -26.74
C ASP A 158 -2.99 4.13 -26.73
N LEU A 159 -3.14 3.02 -25.98
CA LEU A 159 -2.22 1.89 -26.03
C LEU A 159 -2.59 1.05 -27.25
N ARG A 160 -1.98 1.38 -28.39
CA ARG A 160 -1.84 0.45 -29.50
C ARG A 160 -0.75 -0.55 -29.17
N TRP A 161 -1.12 -1.83 -29.18
CA TRP A 161 -0.32 -3.01 -28.88
C TRP A 161 0.94 -3.10 -29.75
#